data_AF-W1XLW3-F1
#
_entry.id   AF-W1XLW3-F1
#
_cell.length_a   1.000
_cell.length_b   1.000
_cell.length_c   1.000
_cell.angle_alpha   90.00
_cell.angle_beta   90.00
_cell.angle_gamma   90.00
#
_symmetry.space_group_name_H-M   'P 1'
#
loop_
_entity.id
_entity.type
_entity.pdbx_description
1 polymer ?
#
loop_
_entity_poly.entity_id
_entity_poly.type
_entity_poly.pdbx_seq_one_letter_code
_entity_poly.pdbx_strand_id
1 'polypeptide(L)' 'IHTSLVSINDSYPVESPNGPRTIELILNHIAGRVPVIAAGKIRTPSQAQEAISAGLPLVAIGKGLVI' A
#
# COMPACT_ATOMS: atom_id res chain seq x y z
N ILE A 1 2.43 -9.77 -7.16
CA ILE A 1 1.52 -10.11 -6.04
C ILE A 1 0.54 -8.97 -5.86
N HIS A 2 -0.76 -9.28 -5.74
CA HIS A 2 -1.76 -8.31 -5.32
C HIS A 2 -2.00 -8.45 -3.80
N THR A 3 -2.01 -7.34 -3.08
CA THR A 3 -2.27 -7.29 -1.64
C THR A 3 -3.32 -6.23 -1.32
N SER A 4 -4.24 -6.56 -0.40
CA SER A 4 -5.29 -5.64 0.06
C SER A 4 -5.03 -5.28 1.52
N LEU A 5 -4.91 -3.98 1.80
CA LEU A 5 -4.72 -3.43 3.14
C LEU A 5 -5.94 -2.60 3.54
N VAL A 6 -6.12 -2.40 4.85
CA VAL A 6 -7.12 -1.46 5.36
C VAL A 6 -6.85 -0.06 4.83
N SER A 7 -5.59 0.38 4.81
CA SER A 7 -5.11 1.60 4.17
C SER A 7 -3.67 1.35 3.68
N ILE A 8 -3.32 1.71 2.45
CA ILE A 8 -1.92 1.56 2.01
C ILE A 8 -1.02 2.52 2.80
N ASN A 9 -1.48 3.76 2.97
CA ASN A 9 -0.65 4.85 3.50
C ASN A 9 -0.64 4.90 5.03
N ASP A 10 -1.58 4.20 5.68
CA ASP A 10 -1.86 4.31 7.12
C ASP A 10 -2.30 2.95 7.70
N SER A 11 -1.45 1.94 7.56
CA SER A 11 -1.66 0.64 8.18
C SER A 11 -0.35 0.11 8.74
N TYR A 12 -0.45 -0.40 9.97
CA TYR A 12 0.68 -0.88 10.76
C TYR A 12 0.37 -2.28 11.31
N PRO A 13 1.38 -3.10 11.60
CA PRO A 13 1.18 -4.34 12.34
C PRO A 13 0.57 -4.06 13.72
N VAL A 14 -0.30 -4.97 14.18
CA VAL A 14 -0.95 -4.87 15.51
C VAL A 14 0.10 -4.80 16.64
N GLU A 15 1.15 -5.61 16.53
CA GLU A 15 2.27 -5.68 17.49
C GLU A 15 3.22 -4.45 17.40
N SER A 16 3.12 -3.63 16.36
CA SER A 16 4.04 -2.51 16.11
C SER A 16 3.33 -1.30 15.50
N PRO A 17 2.42 -0.65 16.24
CA PRO A 17 1.59 0.45 15.72
C PRO A 17 2.39 1.72 15.36
N ASN A 18 3.61 1.87 15.90
CA ASN A 18 4.53 2.97 15.59
C ASN A 18 5.75 2.52 14.77
N GLY A 19 5.72 1.28 14.25
CA GLY A 19 6.79 0.72 13.43
C GLY A 19 6.65 1.06 11.95
N PRO A 20 7.39 0.36 11.07
CA PRO A 20 7.19 0.46 9.64
C PRO A 20 5.76 0.11 9.24
N ARG A 21 5.26 0.77 8.21
CA ARG A 21 3.92 0.46 7.68
C ARG A 21 3.90 -0.95 7.13
N THR A 22 2.74 -1.60 7.18
CA THR A 22 2.57 -2.96 6.64
C THR A 22 3.03 -3.06 5.19
N ILE A 23 2.82 -2.01 4.38
CA ILE A 23 3.27 -2.01 2.99
C ILE A 23 4.80 -2.00 2.85
N GLU A 24 5.51 -1.29 3.74
CA GLU A 24 6.98 -1.25 3.74
C GLU A 24 7.55 -2.61 4.11
N LEU A 25 6.95 -3.30 5.09
CA LEU A 25 7.33 -4.67 5.44
C LEU A 25 7.14 -5.64 4.29
N ILE A 26 6.02 -5.52 3.55
CA ILE A 26 5.76 -6.34 2.36
C ILE A 26 6.80 -6.06 1.27
N LEU A 27 7.05 -4.78 0.94
CA LEU A 27 8.02 -4.40 -0.09
C LEU A 27 9.43 -4.89 0.27
N ASN A 28 9.84 -4.72 1.52
CA ASN A 28 11.12 -5.20 2.04
C ASN A 28 11.23 -6.72 1.95
N HIS A 29 10.16 -7.44 2.32
CA HIS A 29 10.14 -8.90 2.20
C HIS A 29 10.22 -9.34 0.73
N ILE A 30 9.46 -8.73 -0.18
CA ILE A 30 9.48 -9.08 -1.61
C ILE A 30 10.83 -8.74 -2.24
N ALA A 31 11.48 -7.67 -1.80
CA ALA A 31 12.81 -7.25 -2.25
C ALA A 31 12.91 -7.18 -3.79
N GLY A 32 11.88 -6.63 -4.44
CA GLY A 32 11.83 -6.44 -5.89
C GLY A 32 11.73 -7.72 -6.73
N ARG A 33 11.64 -8.91 -6.12
CA ARG A 33 11.62 -10.20 -6.85
C ARG A 33 10.41 -10.37 -7.77
N VAL A 34 9.28 -9.74 -7.42
CA VAL A 34 8.05 -9.71 -8.21
C VAL A 34 7.37 -8.35 -8.05
N PRO A 35 6.64 -7.85 -9.07
CA PRO A 35 5.91 -6.59 -8.95
C PRO A 35 4.79 -6.72 -7.91
N VAL A 36 4.59 -5.67 -7.12
CA VAL A 36 3.54 -5.58 -6.09
C VAL A 36 2.49 -4.58 -6.53
N ILE A 37 1.22 -4.98 -6.47
CA ILE A 37 0.06 -4.09 -6.63
C ILE A 37 -0.65 -4.07 -5.29
N ALA A 38 -0.81 -2.88 -4.70
CA ALA A 38 -1.52 -2.75 -3.43
C ALA A 38 -2.86 -2.01 -3.59
N ALA A 39 -3.87 -2.49 -2.87
CA ALA A 39 -5.16 -1.82 -2.68
C ALA A 39 -5.33 -1.39 -1.22
N GLY A 40 -6.07 -0.31 -0.97
CA GLY A 40 -6.44 0.11 0.38
C GLY A 40 -6.63 1.61 0.53
N LYS A 41 -7.90 2.04 0.70
CA LYS A 41 -8.33 3.43 0.96
C LYS A 41 -7.76 4.54 0.05
N ILE A 42 -7.24 4.23 -1.12
CA ILE A 42 -6.89 5.23 -2.14
C ILE A 42 -8.16 5.85 -2.73
N ARG A 43 -8.39 7.13 -2.43
CA ARG A 43 -9.55 7.94 -2.87
C ARG A 43 -9.14 9.22 -3.56
N THR A 44 -7.87 9.64 -3.45
CA THR A 44 -7.36 10.85 -4.10
C THR A 44 -6.08 10.57 -4.87
N PRO A 45 -5.74 11.39 -5.89
CA PRO A 45 -4.46 11.26 -6.60
C PRO A 45 -3.24 11.39 -5.66
N SER A 46 -3.31 12.26 -4.64
CA SER A 46 -2.22 12.44 -3.67
C SER A 46 -1.94 11.16 -2.88
N GLN A 47 -2.99 10.42 -2.49
CA GLN A 47 -2.81 9.14 -1.78
C GLN A 47 -2.15 8.09 -2.68
N ALA A 48 -2.50 8.04 -3.96
CA ALA A 48 -1.85 7.17 -4.94
C ALA A 48 -0.38 7.55 -5.13
N GLN A 49 -0.09 8.85 -5.23
CA GLN A 49 1.27 9.36 -5.36
C GLN A 49 2.13 9.01 -4.15
N GLU A 50 1.60 9.15 -2.93
CA GLU A 50 2.31 8.77 -1.70
C GLU A 50 2.68 7.28 -1.70
N ALA A 51 1.74 6.42 -2.07
CA ALA A 51 1.97 4.98 -2.15
C ALA A 51 3.04 4.62 -3.18
N ILE A 52 3.02 5.25 -4.37
CA ILE A 52 4.03 5.06 -5.41
C ILE A 52 5.40 5.55 -4.92
N SER A 53 5.45 6.73 -4.28
CA SER A 53 6.69 7.29 -3.70
C SER A 53 7.26 6.42 -2.58
N ALA A 54 6.45 5.59 -1.93
CA ALA A 54 6.89 4.60 -0.94
C ALA A 54 7.49 3.32 -1.56
N GLY A 55 7.58 3.22 -2.89
CA GLY A 55 8.23 2.12 -3.61
C GLY A 55 7.28 1.12 -4.26
N LEU A 56 5.96 1.37 -4.22
CA LEU A 56 5.02 0.55 -4.99
C LEU A 56 5.12 0.88 -6.49
N PRO A 57 5.28 -0.13 -7.37
CA PRO A 57 5.24 0.11 -8.81
C PRO A 57 3.82 0.42 -9.31
N LEU A 58 2.78 -0.03 -8.59
CA LEU A 58 1.38 0.09 -8.98
C LEU A 58 0.45 0.15 -7.76
N VAL A 59 -0.66 0.88 -7.90
CA VAL A 59 -1.77 0.93 -6.92
C VAL A 59 -3.09 0.56 -7.57
N ALA A 60 -3.93 -0.18 -6.85
CA ALA A 60 -5.27 -0.54 -7.27
C ALA A 60 -6.32 0.35 -6.58
N ILE A 61 -7.19 0.98 -7.37
CA ILE A 61 -8.26 1.86 -6.90
C ILE A 61 -9.60 1.12 -7.03
N GLY A 62 -10.25 0.85 -5.89
CA GLY A 62 -11.56 0.20 -5.82
C GLY A 62 -12.65 1.21 -5.49
N LYS A 63 -12.97 1.35 -4.18
CA LYS A 63 -14.01 2.28 -3.67
C LYS A 63 -13.83 3.75 -4.05
N GLY A 64 -12.66 4.17 -4.54
CA GLY A 64 -12.48 5.50 -5.12
C GLY A 64 -13.14 5.70 -6.49
N LEU A 65 -13.54 4.61 -7.17
CA LEU A 65 -14.15 4.63 -8.50
C LEU A 65 -15.68 4.46 -8.49
N VAL A 66 -16.27 4.17 -7.33
CA VAL A 66 -17.70 3.88 -7.20
C VAL A 66 -18.30 4.82 -6.15
N ILE A 67 -19.39 5.47 -6.53
CA ILE A 67 -20.14 6.48 -5.77
C ILE A 67 -21.16 5.79 -4.86
#